data_AF-A0A317T879-F1
#
_entry.id   AF-A0A317T879-F1
#
_cell.length_a   1.000
_cell.length_b   1.000
_cell.length_c   1.000
_cell.angle_alpha   90.00
_cell.angle_beta   90.00
_cell.angle_gamma   90.00
#
_symmetry.space_group_name_H-M   'P 1'
#
loop_
_entity.id
_entity.type
_entity.pdbx_description
1 polymer ?
#
loop_
_entity_poly.entity_id
_entity_poly.type
_entity_poly.pdbx_seq_one_letter_code
_entity_poly.pdbx_strand_id
1 'polypeptide(L)'
;MIQISCLVLLSLFLTGCGERSAEVDNPRAHNNAGLEFQYPGNWKVTEDGKKGELRHLLIESPGIGLLVTIFMFPADDARDIQGFAEIYARSFKEEVPFGDVTDSVFGSIRQSGEYEILSEQFSMDILGVKTPHTRTYRRKSVADQVCFVVDQVADEHHSKVAKGVELVVSSLTYETP
;
A
#
# COMPACT_ATOMS: atom_id res chain seq x y z
N MET A 1 15.12 -4.68 16.27
CA MET A 1 14.70 -3.79 15.16
C MET A 1 14.46 -4.66 13.94
N ILE A 2 13.20 -4.84 13.54
CA ILE A 2 12.89 -5.48 12.26
C ILE A 2 13.13 -4.40 11.21
N GLN A 3 14.25 -4.49 10.50
CA GLN A 3 14.52 -3.68 9.32
C GLN A 3 13.62 -4.21 8.21
N ILE A 4 12.52 -3.52 7.91
CA ILE A 4 11.69 -3.79 6.74
C ILE A 4 12.44 -3.12 5.60
N SER A 5 13.26 -3.89 4.89
CA SER A 5 13.91 -3.41 3.67
C SER A 5 12.89 -3.54 2.54
N CYS A 6 12.29 -2.43 2.14
CA CYS A 6 11.44 -2.38 0.95
C CYS A 6 12.40 -2.16 -0.24
N LEU A 7 12.99 -3.25 -0.74
CA LEU A 7 13.88 -3.19 -1.90
C LEU A 7 13.05 -3.00 -3.18
N VAL A 8 12.38 -1.86 -3.31
CA VAL A 8 11.61 -1.49 -4.49
C VAL A 8 12.60 -1.23 -5.62
N LEU A 9 12.76 -2.21 -6.51
CA LEU A 9 13.44 -2.02 -7.79
C LEU A 9 12.60 -1.01 -8.60
N LEU A 10 12.95 0.27 -8.50
CA LEU A 10 12.41 1.34 -9.34
C LEU A 10 12.76 1.00 -10.81
N SER A 11 11.81 0.40 -11.52
CA SER A 11 11.85 0.30 -12.97
C SER A 11 11.50 1.66 -13.56
N LEU A 12 12.49 2.57 -13.51
CA LEU A 12 12.51 3.83 -14.25
C LEU A 12 12.50 3.55 -15.75
N PHE A 13 11.32 3.30 -16.32
CA PHE A 13 11.10 3.43 -17.75
C PHE A 13 10.36 4.73 -18.04
N LEU A 14 11.16 5.70 -18.46
CA LEU A 14 10.76 6.87 -19.23
C LEU A 14 10.02 6.41 -20.51
N THR A 15 8.72 6.14 -20.40
CA THR A 15 7.79 6.16 -21.53
C THR A 15 6.50 6.81 -21.04
N GLY A 16 6.04 7.84 -21.76
CA GLY A 16 4.91 8.69 -21.38
C GLY A 16 3.54 7.99 -21.42
N CYS A 17 3.32 7.01 -20.56
CA CYS A 17 1.99 6.56 -20.17
C CYS A 17 1.81 6.93 -18.70
N GLY A 18 1.05 7.99 -18.42
CA GLY A 18 0.53 8.23 -17.06
C GLY A 18 -0.25 7.01 -16.57
N GLU A 19 -0.64 7.00 -15.29
CA GLU A 19 -1.34 5.84 -14.70
C GLU A 19 -2.53 5.38 -15.56
N ARG A 20 -2.75 4.05 -15.61
CA ARG A 20 -3.85 3.45 -16.36
C ARG A 20 -5.03 3.17 -15.43
N SER A 21 -6.23 3.28 -15.96
CA SER A 21 -7.43 2.91 -15.21
C SER A 21 -7.38 1.43 -14.82
N ALA A 22 -7.75 1.13 -13.58
CA ALA A 22 -7.87 -0.23 -13.07
C ALA A 22 -8.94 -1.01 -13.86
N GLU A 23 -8.57 -2.19 -14.37
CA GLU A 23 -9.49 -3.09 -15.08
C GLU A 23 -10.22 -4.00 -14.08
N VAL A 24 -11.31 -3.49 -13.49
CA VAL A 24 -12.08 -4.18 -12.44
C VAL A 24 -13.15 -5.15 -12.96
N ASP A 25 -13.51 -5.08 -14.24
CA ASP A 25 -14.55 -5.94 -14.84
C ASP A 25 -14.10 -7.38 -15.10
N ASN A 26 -12.78 -7.61 -15.10
CA ASN A 26 -12.18 -8.94 -15.24
C ASN A 26 -11.07 -9.12 -14.19
N PRO A 27 -11.44 -9.23 -12.90
CA PRO A 27 -10.48 -9.25 -11.81
C PRO A 27 -9.69 -10.56 -11.80
N ARG A 28 -8.48 -10.50 -11.25
CA ARG A 28 -7.66 -11.66 -10.92
C ARG A 28 -7.81 -11.96 -9.44
N ALA A 29 -7.65 -13.22 -9.07
CA ALA A 29 -7.65 -13.66 -7.67
C ALA A 29 -6.22 -13.95 -7.20
N HIS A 30 -5.93 -13.59 -5.96
CA HIS A 30 -4.81 -14.09 -5.18
C HIS A 30 -5.37 -15.01 -4.11
N ASN A 31 -4.79 -16.19 -3.98
CA ASN A 31 -5.07 -17.13 -2.90
C ASN A 31 -3.77 -17.84 -2.55
N ASN A 32 -3.20 -17.49 -1.40
CA ASN A 32 -1.99 -18.13 -0.91
C ASN A 32 -1.97 -18.11 0.62
N ALA A 33 -1.82 -19.29 1.23
CA ALA A 33 -1.69 -19.48 2.67
C ALA A 33 -2.73 -18.69 3.49
N GLY A 34 -4.01 -18.84 3.15
CA GLY A 34 -5.14 -18.22 3.86
C GLY A 34 -5.40 -16.75 3.53
N LEU A 35 -4.49 -16.06 2.82
CA LEU A 35 -4.71 -14.70 2.34
C LEU A 35 -5.37 -14.74 0.97
N GLU A 36 -6.59 -14.22 0.90
CA GLU A 36 -7.38 -14.18 -0.32
C GLU A 36 -7.85 -12.76 -0.62
N PHE A 37 -7.75 -12.36 -1.88
CA PHE A 37 -8.31 -11.10 -2.38
C PHE A 37 -8.38 -11.11 -3.91
N GLN A 38 -9.17 -10.20 -4.46
CA GLN A 38 -9.22 -9.88 -5.87
C GLN A 38 -8.43 -8.60 -6.17
N TYR A 39 -7.85 -8.51 -7.36
CA TYR A 39 -7.15 -7.31 -7.83
C TYR A 39 -7.43 -7.08 -9.32
N PRO A 40 -7.27 -5.84 -9.82
CA PRO A 40 -7.56 -5.52 -11.22
C PRO A 40 -6.79 -6.40 -12.22
N GLY A 41 -7.41 -6.70 -13.36
CA GLY A 41 -6.86 -7.60 -14.38
C GLY A 41 -5.51 -7.16 -14.94
N ASN A 42 -5.28 -5.84 -14.95
CA ASN A 42 -4.06 -5.22 -15.43
C ASN A 42 -3.01 -4.92 -14.35
N TRP A 43 -3.27 -5.28 -13.09
CA TRP A 43 -2.32 -5.16 -11.98
C TRP A 43 -1.56 -6.47 -11.77
N LYS A 44 -0.45 -6.41 -11.01
CA LYS A 44 0.40 -7.57 -10.71
C LYS A 44 0.73 -7.62 -9.24
N VAL A 45 0.64 -8.81 -8.65
CA VAL A 45 1.32 -9.12 -7.38
C VAL A 45 2.79 -9.36 -7.71
N THR A 46 3.68 -8.48 -7.24
CA THR A 46 5.12 -8.54 -7.53
C THR A 46 5.93 -9.17 -6.40
N GLU A 47 5.42 -9.10 -5.17
CA GLU A 47 6.02 -9.74 -4.01
C GLU A 47 4.94 -10.37 -3.13
N ASP A 48 5.21 -11.56 -2.58
CA ASP A 48 4.44 -12.18 -1.49
C ASP A 48 5.42 -13.03 -0.68
N GLY A 49 5.88 -12.49 0.44
CA GLY A 49 6.98 -13.04 1.20
C GLY A 49 6.76 -12.97 2.70
N LYS A 50 7.56 -13.75 3.45
CA LYS A 50 7.59 -13.75 4.90
C LYS A 50 8.99 -13.44 5.42
N LYS A 51 9.07 -12.66 6.50
CA LYS A 51 10.30 -12.39 7.25
C LYS A 51 10.02 -12.61 8.74
N GLY A 52 10.35 -13.79 9.23
CA GLY A 52 9.82 -14.26 10.51
C GLY A 52 8.29 -14.41 10.41
N GLU A 53 7.58 -13.92 11.42
CA GLU A 53 6.11 -13.95 11.46
C GLU A 53 5.44 -12.83 10.64
N LEU A 54 6.21 -11.85 10.15
CA LEU A 54 5.69 -10.79 9.28
C LEU A 54 5.52 -11.31 7.85
N ARG A 55 4.28 -11.30 7.34
CA ARG A 55 4.02 -11.43 5.90
C ARG A 55 3.92 -10.05 5.25
N HIS A 56 4.53 -9.89 4.08
CA HIS A 56 4.39 -8.70 3.24
C HIS A 56 3.99 -9.11 1.83
N LEU A 57 3.17 -8.29 1.18
CA LEU A 57 2.74 -8.49 -0.19
C LEU A 57 2.69 -7.13 -0.91
N LEU A 58 3.13 -7.10 -2.16
CA LEU A 58 3.15 -5.90 -3.00
C LEU A 58 2.32 -6.11 -4.27
N ILE A 59 1.44 -5.16 -4.56
CA ILE A 59 0.61 -5.10 -5.76
C ILE A 59 0.92 -3.80 -6.51
N GLU A 60 1.27 -3.93 -7.79
CA GLU A 60 1.66 -2.82 -8.66
C GLU A 60 0.63 -2.61 -9.78
N SER A 61 0.27 -1.35 -10.01
CA SER A 61 -0.43 -0.92 -11.22
C SER A 61 0.55 -0.89 -12.42
N PRO A 62 0.07 -0.96 -13.67
CA PRO A 62 0.93 -0.97 -14.86
C PRO A 62 1.52 0.41 -15.22
N GLY A 63 1.24 1.45 -14.44
CA GLY A 63 1.73 2.83 -14.61
C GLY A 63 2.88 3.19 -13.65
N ILE A 64 2.97 4.47 -13.30
CA ILE A 64 4.16 5.06 -12.68
C ILE A 64 4.04 5.26 -11.16
N GLY A 65 2.95 4.86 -10.49
CA GLY A 65 2.82 5.37 -9.13
C GLY A 65 1.76 4.85 -8.18
N LEU A 66 1.03 3.77 -8.46
CA LEU A 66 0.25 3.12 -7.40
C LEU A 66 0.88 1.81 -6.91
N LEU A 67 1.17 1.81 -5.61
CA LEU A 67 1.56 0.64 -4.82
C LEU A 67 0.47 0.36 -3.80
N VAL A 68 -0.03 -0.87 -3.77
CA VAL A 68 -0.76 -1.40 -2.61
C VAL A 68 0.15 -2.40 -1.90
N THR A 69 0.45 -2.14 -0.64
CA THR A 69 1.23 -3.03 0.21
C THR A 69 0.35 -3.59 1.32
N ILE A 70 0.38 -4.90 1.49
CA ILE A 70 -0.32 -5.60 2.58
C ILE A 70 0.71 -6.16 3.54
N PHE A 71 0.56 -5.85 4.83
CA PHE A 71 1.35 -6.44 5.90
C PHE A 71 0.44 -7.20 6.84
N MET A 72 0.91 -8.35 7.33
CA MET A 72 0.26 -9.07 8.41
C MET A 72 1.24 -9.30 9.55
N PHE A 73 0.82 -8.94 10.75
CA PHE A 73 1.58 -9.10 11.99
C PHE A 73 0.79 -9.95 12.98
N PRO A 74 1.47 -10.76 13.82
CA PRO A 74 0.86 -11.25 15.05
C PRO A 74 0.26 -10.09 15.86
N ALA A 75 -0.92 -10.30 16.45
CA ALA A 75 -1.64 -9.25 17.15
C ALA A 75 -0.82 -8.61 18.29
N ASP A 76 -0.03 -9.41 19.01
CA ASP A 76 0.82 -8.95 20.11
C ASP A 76 2.01 -8.08 19.64
N ASP A 77 2.43 -8.21 18.39
CA ASP A 77 3.51 -7.43 17.78
C ASP A 77 2.99 -6.22 16.98
N ALA A 78 1.69 -6.18 16.70
CA ALA A 78 1.07 -5.18 15.87
C ALA A 78 0.91 -3.83 16.59
N ARG A 79 1.33 -2.76 15.93
CA ARG A 79 1.12 -1.39 16.42
C ARG A 79 -0.33 -0.95 16.22
N ASP A 80 -0.68 0.19 16.82
CA ASP A 80 -1.85 0.94 16.36
C ASP A 80 -1.59 1.54 14.96
N ILE A 81 -2.65 2.05 14.32
CA ILE A 81 -2.55 2.59 12.96
C ILE A 81 -1.63 3.81 12.86
N GLN A 82 -1.61 4.67 13.89
CA GLN A 82 -0.76 5.86 13.94
C GLN A 82 0.72 5.47 14.01
N GLY A 83 1.09 4.61 14.96
CA GLY A 83 2.47 4.17 15.14
C GLY A 83 2.99 3.35 13.97
N PHE A 84 2.13 2.56 13.30
CA PHE A 84 2.48 1.90 12.05
C PHE A 84 2.74 2.93 10.93
N ALA A 85 1.82 3.89 10.74
CA ALA A 85 1.91 4.88 9.69
C ALA A 85 3.16 5.77 9.80
N GLU A 86 3.51 6.22 11.00
CA GLU A 86 4.71 7.03 11.27
C GLU A 86 6.01 6.28 10.98
N ILE A 87 6.05 4.97 11.25
CA ILE A 87 7.23 4.15 10.93
C ILE A 87 7.31 3.94 9.42
N TYR A 88 6.20 3.57 8.79
CA TYR A 88 6.16 3.38 7.34
C TYR A 88 6.59 4.65 6.60
N ALA A 89 6.03 5.81 6.98
CA ALA A 89 6.36 7.08 6.33
C ALA A 89 7.83 7.46 6.46
N ARG A 90 8.42 7.22 7.64
CA ARG A 90 9.84 7.44 7.89
C ARG A 90 10.72 6.50 7.09
N SER A 91 10.43 5.20 7.11
CA SER A 91 11.18 4.20 6.32
C SER A 91 11.09 4.49 4.83
N PHE A 92 9.88 4.82 4.33
CA PHE A 92 9.71 5.22 2.94
C PHE A 92 10.58 6.43 2.60
N LYS A 93 10.60 7.47 3.43
CA LYS A 93 11.44 8.66 3.22
C LYS A 93 12.93 8.33 3.16
N GLU A 94 13.40 7.35 3.95
CA GLU A 94 14.80 6.91 3.94
C GLU A 94 15.16 6.05 2.71
N GLU A 95 14.17 5.35 2.14
CA GLU A 95 14.36 4.42 1.01
C GLU A 95 14.08 5.04 -0.36
N VAL A 96 13.45 6.22 -0.44
CA VAL A 96 13.25 6.94 -1.71
C VAL A 96 14.62 7.20 -2.35
N PRO A 97 14.94 6.57 -3.51
CA PRO A 97 16.28 6.62 -4.06
C PRO A 97 16.60 7.96 -4.74
N PHE A 98 15.56 8.68 -5.18
CA PHE A 98 15.68 9.94 -5.91
C PHE A 98 14.59 10.92 -5.44
N GLY A 99 15.01 12.08 -4.94
CA GLY A 99 14.12 13.13 -4.46
C GLY A 99 13.92 13.14 -2.95
N ASP A 100 13.05 14.03 -2.50
CA ASP A 100 12.73 14.25 -1.09
C ASP A 100 11.24 14.06 -0.82
N VAL A 101 10.91 13.50 0.34
CA VAL A 101 9.55 13.51 0.90
C VAL A 101 9.40 14.74 1.79
N THR A 102 8.50 15.63 1.39
CA THR A 102 8.24 16.93 2.03
C THR A 102 6.78 17.08 2.39
N ASP A 103 6.47 18.07 3.24
CA ASP A 103 5.09 18.51 3.51
C ASP A 103 4.16 17.39 4.02
N SER A 104 4.70 16.39 4.74
CA SER A 104 3.94 15.26 5.29
C SER A 104 3.02 15.70 6.44
N VAL A 105 1.73 15.42 6.29
CA VAL A 105 0.68 15.73 7.26
C VAL A 105 -0.28 14.55 7.37
N PHE A 106 -0.44 14.04 8.60
CA PHE A 106 -1.42 13.01 8.92
C PHE A 106 -2.79 13.62 9.23
N GLY A 107 -3.83 13.00 8.70
CA GLY A 107 -5.22 13.32 9.02
C GLY A 107 -5.68 12.71 10.34
N SER A 108 -6.99 12.80 10.61
CA SER A 108 -7.61 12.12 11.75
C SER A 108 -7.91 10.66 11.43
N ILE A 109 -7.78 9.79 12.45
CA ILE A 109 -8.19 8.39 12.36
C ILE A 109 -9.72 8.33 12.24
N ARG A 110 -10.22 7.53 11.30
CA ARG A 110 -11.65 7.26 11.10
C ARG A 110 -11.94 5.77 11.07
N GLN A 111 -13.17 5.39 11.43
CA GLN A 111 -13.65 4.02 11.34
C GLN A 111 -14.52 3.85 10.09
N SER A 112 -14.35 2.74 9.37
CA SER A 112 -15.17 2.37 8.21
C SER A 112 -15.26 0.86 8.07
N GLY A 113 -16.41 0.28 8.44
CA GLY A 113 -16.56 -1.17 8.51
C GLY A 113 -15.62 -1.77 9.55
N GLU A 114 -14.83 -2.76 9.16
CA GLU A 114 -13.83 -3.41 10.01
C GLU A 114 -12.48 -2.66 10.07
N TYR A 115 -12.34 -1.56 9.32
CA TYR A 115 -11.08 -0.85 9.19
C TYR A 115 -11.04 0.43 9.99
N GLU A 116 -9.96 0.59 10.75
CA GLU A 116 -9.44 1.92 11.09
C GLU A 116 -8.71 2.46 9.86
N ILE A 117 -8.88 3.73 9.55
CA ILE A 117 -8.30 4.36 8.37
C ILE A 117 -7.61 5.66 8.79
N LEU A 118 -6.38 5.84 8.32
CA LEU A 118 -5.60 7.05 8.48
C LEU A 118 -5.06 7.45 7.10
N SER A 119 -5.14 8.74 6.77
CA SER A 119 -4.57 9.27 5.52
C SER A 119 -3.41 10.19 5.84
N GLU A 120 -2.39 10.15 4.99
CA GLU A 120 -1.23 11.05 4.98
C GLU A 120 -1.21 11.78 3.63
N GLN A 121 -1.11 13.09 3.66
CA GLN A 121 -0.80 13.91 2.49
C GLN A 121 0.67 14.30 2.56
N PHE A 122 1.38 14.22 1.44
CA PHE A 122 2.78 14.62 1.35
C PHE A 122 3.12 15.00 -0.09
N SER A 123 4.30 15.58 -0.30
CA SER A 123 4.84 15.85 -1.64
C SER A 123 6.13 15.08 -1.88
N MET A 124 6.24 14.48 -3.06
CA MET A 124 7.49 13.98 -3.62
C MET A 124 8.14 15.11 -4.41
N ASP A 125 9.31 15.56 -4.01
CA ASP A 125 10.11 16.55 -4.74
C ASP A 125 11.24 15.86 -5.50
N ILE A 126 11.13 15.79 -6.81
CA ILE A 126 12.15 15.19 -7.68
C ILE A 126 12.70 16.28 -8.59
N LEU A 127 13.96 16.66 -8.40
CA LEU A 127 14.64 17.68 -9.19
C LEU A 127 13.90 19.03 -9.23
N GLY A 128 13.24 19.41 -8.12
CA GLY A 128 12.49 20.66 -7.99
C GLY A 128 11.04 20.57 -8.49
N VAL A 129 10.61 19.42 -8.99
CA VAL A 129 9.21 19.16 -9.34
C VAL A 129 8.53 18.51 -8.15
N LYS A 130 7.64 19.26 -7.50
CA LYS A 130 6.80 18.76 -6.42
C LYS A 130 5.51 18.14 -6.97
N THR A 131 5.33 16.86 -6.71
CA THR A 131 4.10 16.13 -7.01
C THR A 131 3.39 15.81 -5.69
N PRO A 132 2.11 16.21 -5.51
CA PRO A 132 1.34 15.84 -4.32
C PRO A 132 0.90 14.38 -4.39
N HIS A 133 1.01 13.69 -3.25
CA HIS A 133 0.61 12.31 -3.06
C HIS A 133 -0.31 12.19 -1.84
N THR A 134 -1.21 11.22 -1.95
CA THR A 134 -1.99 10.73 -0.83
C THR A 134 -1.58 9.29 -0.58
N ARG A 135 -1.32 8.97 0.70
CA ARG A 135 -1.17 7.61 1.19
C ARG A 135 -2.26 7.31 2.19
N THR A 136 -2.93 6.18 2.02
CA THR A 136 -3.96 5.71 2.94
C THR A 136 -3.52 4.43 3.62
N TYR A 137 -3.54 4.45 4.93
CA TYR A 137 -3.33 3.33 5.82
C TYR A 137 -4.68 2.79 6.25
N ARG A 138 -4.82 1.47 6.23
CA ARG A 138 -5.97 0.76 6.81
C ARG A 138 -5.46 -0.30 7.76
N ARG A 139 -6.09 -0.42 8.92
CA ARG A 139 -5.79 -1.42 9.93
C ARG A 139 -7.06 -2.22 10.24
N LYS A 140 -6.95 -3.54 10.23
CA LYS A 140 -8.04 -4.48 10.55
C LYS A 140 -7.46 -5.62 11.40
N SER A 141 -8.14 -5.96 12.49
CA SER A 141 -7.81 -7.18 13.26
C SER A 141 -8.46 -8.40 12.61
N VAL A 142 -7.72 -9.50 12.51
CA VAL A 142 -8.20 -10.78 11.96
C VAL A 142 -7.69 -11.91 12.85
N ALA A 143 -8.58 -12.50 13.67
CA ALA A 143 -8.22 -13.52 14.66
C ALA A 143 -7.03 -13.08 15.54
N ASP A 144 -5.91 -13.80 15.50
CA ASP A 144 -4.67 -13.56 16.22
C ASP A 144 -3.65 -12.69 15.44
N GLN A 145 -4.10 -12.06 14.34
CA GLN A 145 -3.30 -11.22 13.47
C GLN A 145 -3.90 -9.81 13.33
N VAL A 146 -3.07 -8.87 12.88
CA VAL A 146 -3.48 -7.55 12.42
C VAL A 146 -2.98 -7.34 11.00
N CYS A 147 -3.90 -7.00 10.12
CA CYS A 147 -3.62 -6.65 8.73
C CYS A 147 -3.52 -5.13 8.58
N PHE A 148 -2.44 -4.68 7.95
CA PHE A 148 -2.31 -3.33 7.44
C PHE A 148 -2.35 -3.33 5.93
N VAL A 149 -3.14 -2.45 5.34
CA VAL A 149 -3.13 -2.17 3.89
C VAL A 149 -2.72 -0.73 3.70
N VAL A 150 -1.65 -0.51 2.96
CA VAL A 150 -1.16 0.81 2.56
C VAL A 150 -1.36 0.96 1.07
N ASP A 151 -2.09 1.98 0.64
CA ASP A 151 -2.07 2.42 -0.76
C ASP A 151 -1.48 3.82 -0.86
N GLN A 152 -0.72 4.07 -1.91
CA GLN A 152 -0.13 5.37 -2.21
C GLN A 152 -0.27 5.66 -3.68
N VAL A 153 -0.64 6.89 -4.02
CA VAL A 153 -0.65 7.37 -5.41
C VAL A 153 -0.48 8.89 -5.49
N ALA A 154 0.04 9.38 -6.61
CA ALA A 154 -0.03 10.81 -6.94
C ALA A 154 -1.50 11.23 -7.07
N ASP A 155 -1.85 12.41 -6.55
CA ASP A 155 -3.26 12.83 -6.44
C ASP A 155 -3.95 12.90 -7.82
N GLU A 156 -3.21 13.29 -8.87
CA GLU A 156 -3.71 13.35 -10.25
C GLU A 156 -4.09 11.97 -10.84
N HIS A 157 -3.67 10.88 -10.21
CA HIS A 157 -3.94 9.51 -10.66
C HIS A 157 -4.98 8.78 -9.80
N HIS A 158 -5.41 9.37 -8.67
CA HIS A 158 -6.34 8.74 -7.73
C HIS A 158 -7.61 8.20 -8.40
N SER A 159 -8.24 8.99 -9.27
CA SER A 159 -9.49 8.60 -9.95
C SER A 159 -9.36 7.37 -10.86
N LYS A 160 -8.15 7.07 -11.33
CA LYS A 160 -7.87 5.93 -12.22
C LYS A 160 -7.74 4.62 -11.45
N VAL A 161 -7.31 4.70 -10.19
CA VAL A 161 -6.91 3.53 -9.41
C VAL A 161 -7.82 3.24 -8.22
N ALA A 162 -8.62 4.21 -7.77
CA ALA A 162 -9.47 4.09 -6.58
C ALA A 162 -10.34 2.83 -6.57
N LYS A 163 -10.99 2.51 -7.71
CA LYS A 163 -11.80 1.29 -7.84
C LYS A 163 -10.98 0.01 -7.72
N GLY A 164 -9.72 0.03 -8.16
CA GLY A 164 -8.81 -1.11 -8.03
C GLY A 164 -8.38 -1.33 -6.58
N VAL A 165 -8.08 -0.24 -5.86
CA VAL A 165 -7.79 -0.31 -4.41
C VAL A 165 -9.01 -0.81 -3.65
N GLU A 166 -10.20 -0.31 -3.98
CA GLU A 166 -11.47 -0.75 -3.37
C GLU A 166 -11.71 -2.25 -3.61
N LEU A 167 -11.47 -2.76 -4.82
CA LEU A 167 -11.56 -4.19 -5.11
C LEU A 167 -10.64 -5.02 -4.20
N VAL A 168 -9.38 -4.62 -4.05
CA VAL A 168 -8.42 -5.30 -3.16
C VAL A 168 -8.91 -5.29 -1.72
N VAL A 169 -9.25 -4.11 -1.19
CA VAL A 169 -9.63 -3.95 0.22
C VAL A 169 -10.94 -4.66 0.55
N SER A 170 -11.95 -4.55 -0.32
CA SER A 170 -13.29 -5.10 -0.05
C SER A 170 -13.35 -6.63 -0.17
N SER A 171 -12.44 -7.23 -0.94
CA SER A 171 -12.35 -8.68 -1.10
C SER A 171 -11.29 -9.33 -0.20
N LEU A 172 -10.57 -8.54 0.61
CA LEU A 172 -9.48 -9.04 1.44
C LEU A 172 -10.00 -9.84 2.64
N THR A 173 -9.71 -11.13 2.60
CA THR A 173 -9.93 -12.05 3.72
C THR A 173 -8.61 -12.70 4.12
N TYR A 174 -8.52 -13.05 5.40
CA TYR A 174 -7.43 -13.85 5.91
C TYR A 174 -8.00 -14.88 6.87
N GLU A 175 -7.75 -16.15 6.59
CA GLU A 175 -8.10 -17.25 7.47
C GLU A 175 -6.82 -17.91 7.98
N THR A 176 -6.70 -18.04 9.30
CA THR A 176 -5.63 -18.83 9.89
C THR A 176 -5.90 -20.31 9.56
N PRO A 177 -4.94 -21.05 8.98
CA PRO A 177 -5.10 -22.47 8.67
C PRO A 177 -5.43 -23.34 9.89
#